data_AF-A0A3A9ZJM4-F1
#
_entry.id   AF-A0A3A9ZJM4-F1
#
_cell.length_a   1.000
_cell.length_b   1.000
_cell.length_c   1.000
_cell.angle_alpha   90.00
_cell.angle_beta   90.00
_cell.angle_gamma   90.00
#
_symmetry.space_group_name_H-M   'P 1'
#
loop_
_entity.id
_entity.type
_entity.pdbx_description
1 polymer ?
#
loop_
_entity_poly.entity_id
_entity_poly.type
_entity_poly.pdbx_seq_one_letter_code
_entity_poly.pdbx_strand_id
1 'polypeptide(L)'
;MGICVVCRADQRTVVIISCWGVPHGASGHQVNYRWSSVMACPECGAGLLVHFDHDCFHPPWEEPWEMDWSWPVDADGVQRLTSALVGCPDPLQPSCECPAHRTLRDITGGASGRRGMAAAWASA
;
A
#
# COMPACT_ATOMS: atom_id res chain seq x y z
N MET A 1 -11.89 6.16 -1.85
CA MET A 1 -12.47 5.61 -0.62
C MET A 1 -12.79 4.15 -0.89
N GLY A 2 -12.23 3.20 -0.15
CA GLY A 2 -12.48 1.77 -0.32
C GLY A 2 -13.55 1.28 0.66
N ILE A 3 -14.41 0.34 0.23
CA ILE A 3 -15.43 -0.27 1.08
C ILE A 3 -14.86 -1.50 1.79
N CYS A 4 -15.17 -1.70 3.08
CA CYS A 4 -14.76 -2.88 3.83
C CYS A 4 -15.45 -4.13 3.27
N VAL A 5 -14.66 -5.14 2.89
CA VAL A 5 -15.20 -6.40 2.36
C VAL A 5 -15.94 -7.23 3.42
N VAL A 6 -15.68 -6.96 4.71
CA VAL A 6 -16.30 -7.65 5.84
C VAL A 6 -17.65 -7.05 6.22
N CYS A 7 -17.68 -5.76 6.58
CA CYS A 7 -18.86 -5.11 7.15
C CYS A 7 -19.50 -4.04 6.26
N ARG A 8 -18.95 -3.79 5.06
CA ARG A 8 -19.42 -2.79 4.08
C ARG A 8 -19.34 -1.32 4.52
N ALA A 9 -18.77 -1.02 5.69
CA ALA A 9 -18.46 0.35 6.09
C ALA A 9 -17.27 0.92 5.30
N ASP A 10 -17.11 2.24 5.35
CA ASP A 10 -15.97 2.92 4.72
C ASP A 10 -14.64 2.54 5.39
N GLN A 11 -13.59 2.42 4.59
CA GLN A 11 -12.22 2.27 5.06
C GLN A 11 -11.45 3.59 4.93
N ARG A 12 -10.45 3.77 5.80
CA ARG A 12 -9.52 4.89 5.76
C ARG A 12 -8.09 4.39 5.61
N THR A 13 -7.26 5.10 4.86
CA THR A 13 -5.81 4.86 4.82
C THR A 13 -5.22 5.10 6.20
N VAL A 14 -4.51 4.11 6.74
CA VAL A 14 -3.80 4.20 8.02
C VAL A 14 -2.31 4.41 7.85
N VAL A 15 -1.75 3.97 6.70
CA VAL A 15 -0.35 4.24 6.34
C VAL A 15 -0.18 4.23 4.83
N ILE A 16 0.60 5.18 4.30
CA ILE A 16 1.18 5.07 2.97
C ILE A 16 2.61 4.57 3.15
N ILE A 17 2.89 3.37 2.64
CA ILE A 17 4.18 2.68 2.83
C ILE A 17 5.21 3.25 1.87
N SER A 18 4.84 3.41 0.60
CA SER A 18 5.71 3.91 -0.44
C SER A 18 4.89 4.59 -1.53
N CYS A 19 5.52 5.56 -2.20
CA CYS A 19 5.01 6.20 -3.38
C CYS A 19 6.21 6.57 -4.26
N TRP A 20 6.15 6.25 -5.54
CA TRP A 20 7.19 6.56 -6.50
C TRP A 20 6.58 6.98 -7.81
N GLY A 21 7.22 7.93 -8.48
CA GLY A 21 6.73 8.51 -9.71
C GLY A 21 5.74 9.64 -9.49
N VAL A 22 5.32 10.23 -10.60
CA VAL A 22 4.30 11.29 -10.66
C VAL A 22 3.15 10.74 -11.49
N PRO A 23 1.91 10.75 -10.98
CA PRO A 23 0.77 10.14 -11.66
C PRO A 23 0.51 10.79 -13.02
N HIS A 24 -0.18 10.05 -13.88
CA HIS A 24 -0.60 10.55 -15.19
C HIS A 24 -1.43 11.83 -15.05
N GLY A 25 -1.23 12.80 -15.94
CA GLY A 25 -1.92 14.09 -15.93
C GLY A 25 -1.37 15.15 -14.97
N ALA A 26 -0.34 14.83 -14.17
CA ALA A 26 0.37 15.79 -13.33
C ALA A 26 1.68 16.30 -13.99
N SER A 27 2.08 17.54 -13.66
CA SER A 27 3.34 18.12 -14.15
C SER A 27 4.54 17.30 -13.66
N GLY A 28 5.44 16.93 -14.56
CA GLY A 28 6.60 16.08 -14.24
C GLY A 28 6.28 14.58 -14.23
N HIS A 29 5.19 14.16 -14.88
CA HIS A 29 4.80 12.76 -15.06
C HIS A 29 5.99 11.86 -15.43
N GLN A 30 6.07 10.71 -14.76
CA GLN A 30 7.10 9.70 -14.98
C GLN A 30 6.47 8.44 -15.57
N VAL A 31 7.26 7.70 -16.35
CA VAL A 31 6.81 6.49 -17.07
C VAL A 31 6.22 5.45 -16.14
N ASN A 32 6.66 5.35 -14.87
CA ASN A 32 5.97 4.52 -13.90
C ASN A 32 5.46 5.34 -12.71
N TYR A 33 4.31 4.95 -12.21
CA TYR A 33 3.73 5.46 -10.98
C TYR A 33 3.25 4.29 -10.14
N ARG A 34 3.81 4.15 -8.94
CA ARG A 34 3.52 3.03 -8.05
C ARG A 34 3.40 3.49 -6.61
N TRP A 35 2.53 2.84 -5.86
CA TRP A 35 2.36 3.10 -4.44
C TRP A 35 1.87 1.86 -3.71
N SER A 36 2.12 1.83 -2.40
CA SER A 36 1.60 0.81 -1.49
C SER A 36 1.03 1.48 -0.26
N SER A 37 -0.13 1.02 0.20
CA SER A 37 -0.79 1.56 1.40
C SER A 37 -1.59 0.50 2.13
N VAL A 38 -1.90 0.74 3.40
CA VAL A 38 -2.87 -0.06 4.14
C VAL A 38 -4.08 0.81 4.48
N MET A 39 -5.25 0.28 4.20
CA MET A 39 -6.54 0.81 4.64
C MET A 39 -7.07 -0.03 5.80
N ALA A 40 -7.79 0.60 6.72
CA ALA A 40 -8.47 -0.07 7.82
C ALA A 40 -9.91 0.42 7.94
N CYS A 41 -10.81 -0.51 8.27
CA CYS A 41 -12.18 -0.21 8.64
C CYS A 41 -12.24 0.19 10.13
N PRO A 42 -12.77 1.38 10.47
CA PRO A 42 -12.93 1.79 11.86
C PRO A 42 -13.98 0.96 12.62
N GLU A 43 -14.92 0.33 11.92
CA GLU A 43 -16.03 -0.40 12.55
C GLU A 43 -15.66 -1.82 12.98
N CYS A 44 -14.97 -2.58 12.12
CA CYS A 44 -14.64 -3.99 12.39
C CYS A 44 -13.14 -4.27 12.49
N GLY A 45 -12.28 -3.27 12.35
CA GLY A 45 -10.82 -3.39 12.47
C GLY A 45 -10.11 -4.07 11.30
N ALA A 46 -10.83 -4.81 10.44
CA ALA A 46 -10.25 -5.42 9.24
C ALA A 46 -9.74 -4.36 8.25
N GLY A 47 -8.77 -4.74 7.44
CA GLY A 47 -8.12 -3.84 6.50
C GLY A 47 -7.81 -4.46 5.15
N LEU A 48 -7.15 -3.66 4.33
CA LEU A 48 -6.72 -4.02 2.99
C LEU A 48 -5.33 -3.44 2.73
N LEU A 49 -4.37 -4.30 2.43
CA LEU A 49 -3.11 -3.88 1.82
C LEU A 49 -3.35 -3.70 0.34
N VAL A 50 -3.00 -2.54 -0.20
CA VAL A 50 -3.14 -2.22 -1.62
C VAL A 50 -1.76 -1.91 -2.18
N HIS A 51 -1.47 -2.50 -3.34
CA HIS A 51 -0.32 -2.18 -4.16
C HIS A 51 -0.82 -1.81 -5.55
N PHE A 52 -0.43 -0.63 -6.01
CA PHE A 52 -0.72 -0.14 -7.33
C PHE A 52 0.59 0.02 -8.09
N ASP A 53 0.64 -0.50 -9.31
CA ASP A 53 1.71 -0.26 -10.25
C ASP A 53 1.11 0.09 -11.62
N HIS A 54 1.56 1.22 -12.16
CA HIS A 54 1.16 1.69 -13.46
C HIS A 54 2.40 2.06 -14.26
N ASP A 55 2.44 1.48 -15.44
CA ASP A 55 3.38 1.74 -16.52
C ASP A 55 2.64 2.57 -17.58
N CYS A 56 3.24 3.68 -18.03
CA CYS A 56 2.74 4.60 -19.04
C CYS A 56 3.48 4.47 -20.39
N PHE A 57 3.85 3.27 -20.84
CA PHE A 57 4.34 3.07 -22.19
C PHE A 57 3.27 3.46 -23.23
N HIS A 58 3.72 4.12 -24.31
CA HIS A 58 2.85 4.83 -25.26
C HIS A 58 2.26 3.88 -26.32
N PRO A 59 1.00 4.11 -26.80
CA PRO A 59 0.40 3.36 -27.92
C PRO A 59 1.30 3.31 -29.18
N PRO A 60 1.21 2.27 -30.05
CA PRO A 60 0.00 1.45 -30.30
C PRO A 60 0.02 0.02 -29.74
N TRP A 61 1.00 -0.37 -28.93
CA TRP A 61 1.25 -1.79 -28.62
C TRP A 61 0.92 -2.26 -27.21
N GLU A 62 0.34 -1.44 -26.34
CA GLU A 62 0.21 -1.81 -24.93
C GLU A 62 -1.20 -1.55 -24.39
N GLU A 63 -1.78 -2.56 -23.76
CA GLU A 63 -3.00 -2.41 -22.96
C GLU A 63 -2.67 -1.50 -21.76
N PRO A 64 -3.60 -0.65 -21.29
CA PRO A 64 -3.40 0.11 -20.06
C PRO A 64 -3.35 -0.88 -18.89
N TRP A 65 -2.15 -1.35 -18.52
CA TRP A 65 -1.98 -2.24 -17.38
C TRP A 65 -1.94 -1.41 -16.09
N GLU A 66 -3.09 -0.85 -15.71
CA GLU A 66 -3.30 -0.47 -14.31
C GLU A 66 -3.37 -1.76 -13.50
N MET A 67 -2.30 -2.08 -12.77
CA MET A 67 -2.27 -3.26 -11.94
C MET A 67 -2.50 -2.87 -10.48
N ASP A 68 -3.72 -3.13 -10.02
CA ASP A 68 -4.08 -3.06 -8.61
C ASP A 68 -4.11 -4.47 -8.04
N TRP A 69 -3.29 -4.70 -7.02
CA TRP A 69 -3.38 -5.88 -6.19
C TRP A 69 -3.77 -5.50 -4.78
N SER A 70 -4.72 -6.25 -4.24
CA SER A 70 -5.15 -6.08 -2.86
C SER A 70 -5.17 -7.40 -2.10
N TRP A 71 -4.80 -7.32 -0.81
CA TRP A 71 -4.79 -8.45 0.11
C TRP A 71 -5.55 -8.08 1.39
N PRO A 72 -6.51 -8.90 1.82
CA PRO A 72 -7.22 -8.65 3.07
C PRO A 72 -6.24 -8.77 4.25
N VAL A 73 -6.41 -7.88 5.22
CA VAL A 73 -5.69 -7.89 6.50
C VAL A 73 -6.73 -8.07 7.59
N ASP A 74 -6.55 -9.04 8.48
CA ASP A 74 -7.44 -9.23 9.62
C ASP A 74 -7.27 -8.11 10.65
N ALA A 75 -8.20 -8.05 11.61
CA ALA A 75 -8.19 -7.00 12.62
C ALA A 75 -6.91 -7.05 13.50
N ASP A 76 -6.39 -8.24 13.79
CA ASP A 76 -5.17 -8.41 14.58
C ASP A 76 -3.93 -7.91 13.83
N GLY A 77 -3.85 -8.15 12.52
CA GLY A 77 -2.81 -7.62 11.64
C GLY A 77 -2.85 -6.11 11.55
N VAL A 78 -4.04 -5.52 11.37
CA VAL A 78 -4.23 -4.06 11.39
C VAL A 78 -3.80 -3.48 12.75
N GLN A 79 -4.22 -4.09 13.86
CA GLN A 79 -3.87 -3.61 15.20
C GLN A 79 -2.36 -3.66 15.44
N ARG A 80 -1.68 -4.74 15.03
CA ARG A 80 -0.21 -4.86 15.11
C ARG A 80 0.48 -3.77 14.30
N LEU A 81 0.04 -3.54 13.07
CA LEU A 81 0.56 -2.48 12.21
C LEU A 81 0.38 -1.09 12.84
N THR A 82 -0.84 -0.75 13.27
CA THR A 82 -1.11 0.56 13.86
C THR A 82 -0.34 0.77 15.17
N SER A 83 -0.14 -0.28 15.96
CA SER A 83 0.66 -0.22 17.18
C SER A 83 2.13 0.06 16.88
N ALA A 84 2.69 -0.55 15.83
CA ALA A 84 4.04 -0.28 15.37
C ALA A 84 4.23 1.16 14.84
N LEU A 85 3.14 1.80 14.39
CA LEU A 85 3.13 3.16 13.87
C LEU A 85 2.90 4.25 14.93
N VAL A 86 2.66 3.91 16.20
CA VAL A 86 2.38 4.90 17.27
C VAL A 86 3.47 5.97 17.40
N GLY A 87 4.73 5.62 17.11
CA GLY A 87 5.85 6.56 17.11
C GLY A 87 6.10 7.29 15.77
N CYS A 88 5.30 7.05 14.73
CA CYS A 88 5.47 7.70 13.44
C CYS A 88 4.85 9.11 13.48
N PRO A 89 5.61 10.17 13.13
CA PRO A 89 5.12 11.54 13.18
C PRO A 89 4.08 11.84 12.09
N ASP A 90 4.16 11.14 10.95
CA ASP A 90 3.22 11.32 9.84
C ASP A 90 3.09 10.02 9.02
N PRO A 91 2.14 9.15 9.37
CA PRO A 91 2.01 7.86 8.72
C PRO A 91 1.49 7.93 7.27
N LEU A 92 0.96 9.08 6.85
CA LEU A 92 0.47 9.29 5.50
C LEU A 92 1.53 9.91 4.59
N GLN A 93 2.72 10.24 5.11
CA GLN A 93 3.85 10.68 4.28
C GLN A 93 4.73 9.49 3.88
N PRO A 94 4.70 9.05 2.62
CA PRO A 94 5.52 7.92 2.16
C PRO A 94 7.03 8.19 2.21
N SER A 95 7.44 9.46 2.30
CA SER A 95 8.82 9.90 2.50
C SER A 95 9.26 9.89 3.96
N CYS A 96 8.42 9.45 4.90
CA CYS A 96 8.79 9.35 6.31
C CYS A 96 9.94 8.34 6.50
N GLU A 97 11.00 8.77 7.17
CA GLU A 97 12.20 7.97 7.42
C GLU A 97 12.21 7.31 8.82
N CYS A 98 11.05 7.28 9.49
CA CYS A 98 10.94 6.62 10.79
C CYS A 98 11.24 5.10 10.67
N PRO A 99 11.65 4.43 11.76
CA PRO A 99 11.97 3.00 11.72
C PRO A 99 10.84 2.14 11.15
N ALA A 100 9.58 2.43 11.51
CA ALA A 100 8.42 1.69 11.03
C ALA A 100 8.27 1.78 9.50
N HIS A 101 8.36 2.99 8.91
CA HIS A 101 8.30 3.18 7.46
C HIS A 101 9.46 2.52 6.73
N ARG A 102 10.67 2.57 7.28
CA ARG A 102 11.82 1.89 6.67
C ARG A 102 11.62 0.37 6.66
N THR A 103 11.24 -0.23 7.79
CA THR A 103 10.95 -1.67 7.87
C THR A 103 9.82 -2.08 6.93
N LEU A 104 8.72 -1.31 6.87
CA LEU A 104 7.62 -1.60 5.94
C LEU A 104 8.08 -1.50 4.49
N ARG A 105 8.88 -0.49 4.12
CA ARG A 105 9.47 -0.36 2.78
C ARG A 105 10.44 -1.48 2.45
N ASP A 106 11.23 -1.97 3.38
CA ASP A 106 12.16 -3.08 3.13
C ASP A 106 11.40 -4.39 2.88
N ILE A 107 10.36 -4.67 3.69
CA ILE A 107 9.53 -5.88 3.58
C ILE A 107 8.70 -5.85 2.28
N THR A 108 8.17 -4.68 1.90
CA THR A 108 7.34 -4.52 0.69
C THR A 108 8.17 -4.30 -0.57
N GLY A 109 9.34 -3.67 -0.47
CA GLY A 109 10.27 -3.40 -1.57
C GLY A 109 11.05 -4.63 -2.00
N GLY A 110 11.33 -5.57 -1.08
CA GLY A 110 11.84 -6.90 -1.43
C GLY A 110 10.81 -7.80 -2.14
N ALA A 111 9.53 -7.38 -2.20
CA ALA A 111 8.44 -8.13 -2.79
C ALA A 111 8.22 -7.85 -4.29
N SER A 112 9.09 -7.08 -4.95
CA SER A 112 9.07 -6.85 -6.40
C SER A 112 9.38 -8.10 -7.25
N GLY A 113 9.38 -9.30 -6.64
CA GLY A 113 9.57 -10.59 -7.31
C GLY A 113 8.66 -11.67 -6.74
N ARG A 114 7.37 -11.68 -7.13
CA ARG A 114 6.41 -12.81 -7.22
C ARG A 114 6.34 -13.91 -6.10
N ARG A 115 7.09 -13.87 -5.01
CA ARG A 115 7.13 -14.93 -3.97
C ARG A 115 7.26 -14.42 -2.53
N GLY A 116 7.41 -13.11 -2.31
CA GLY A 116 7.73 -12.57 -0.97
C GLY A 116 6.53 -12.27 -0.05
N MET A 117 5.37 -11.90 -0.60
CA MET A 117 4.31 -11.29 0.22
C MET A 117 3.61 -12.27 1.18
N ALA A 118 3.44 -13.54 0.81
CA ALA A 118 2.81 -14.52 1.69
C ALA A 118 3.73 -14.99 2.82
N ALA A 119 5.05 -14.95 2.64
CA ALA A 119 6.02 -15.51 3.58
C ALA A 119 6.45 -14.53 4.67
N ALA A 120 6.48 -13.22 4.38
CA ALA A 120 6.95 -12.22 5.34
C ALA A 120 5.97 -11.97 6.51
N TRP A 121 4.69 -12.30 6.35
CA TRP A 121 3.63 -11.97 7.33
C TRP A 121 3.08 -13.17 8.11
N ALA A 122 3.50 -14.40 7.78
CA ALA A 122 3.18 -15.59 8.56
C ALA A 122 4.11 -15.79 9.77
N SER A 123 5.07 -14.90 9.99
CA SER A 123 6.09 -15.02 11.06
C SER A 123 6.23 -13.76 11.92
N ALA A 124 5.23 -12.87 11.86
CA ALA A 124 5.09 -11.70 12.74
C ALA A 124 3.78 -11.77 13.54
#